data_AF-A0A0Q6AGT4-F1
#
_entry.id   AF-A0A0Q6AGT4-F1
#
_cell.length_a   1.000
_cell.length_b   1.000
_cell.length_c   1.000
_cell.angle_alpha   90.00
_cell.angle_beta   90.00
_cell.angle_gamma   90.00
#
_symmetry.space_group_name_H-M   'P 1'
#
loop_
_entity.id
_entity.type
_entity.pdbx_description
1 polymer ?
#
loop_
_entity_poly.entity_id
_entity_poly.type
_entity_poly.pdbx_seq_one_letter_code
_entity_poly.pdbx_strand_id
1 'polypeptide(L)'
;MAANPGRPAIAAPAAATPPAEAYAAAANGVTTTVTATPDKVETKVSPTSQQGLAGNETGRQRFGGIDFGIGFAFSYDLGNNDRVKEAEIVNGIVRVTHTENIRARLILESHYFFTPKSALFSNYTGANCAGYTGYPDQYEDCTSRRKTFGIGPFMAVQPGSDNIIDAIGAGVMLGFRRREEKSASFNIGIGVLYDVDTQILGEGFVENGAPPIGETQVRFRRQSQSGLLIMTSYSF
;
A
#
# COMPACT_ATOMS: atom_id res chain seq x y z
N MET A 1 0.37 -30.11 76.96
CA MET A 1 -0.74 -29.13 76.99
C MET A 1 -0.18 -27.74 76.75
N ALA A 2 -0.98 -26.89 76.09
CA ALA A 2 -0.74 -25.51 75.65
C ALA A 2 -0.29 -25.38 74.18
N ALA A 3 -1.29 -25.43 73.29
CA ALA A 3 -1.23 -24.97 71.92
C ALA A 3 -1.04 -23.44 71.90
N ASN A 4 -0.07 -22.96 71.11
CA ASN A 4 0.11 -21.53 70.86
C ASN A 4 -0.89 -21.11 69.75
N PRO A 5 -1.79 -20.14 70.01
CA PRO A 5 -2.90 -19.80 69.13
C PRO A 5 -2.44 -19.15 67.82
N GLY A 6 -3.21 -19.42 66.76
CA GLY A 6 -2.88 -19.11 65.38
C GLY A 6 -2.57 -17.63 65.12
N ARG A 7 -1.55 -17.40 64.27
CA ARG A 7 -1.40 -16.13 63.56
C ARG A 7 -2.61 -15.94 62.64
N PRO A 8 -3.30 -14.80 62.68
CA PRO A 8 -4.42 -14.54 61.78
C PRO A 8 -3.91 -14.47 60.34
N ALA A 9 -4.65 -15.13 59.44
CA ALA A 9 -4.46 -14.97 58.00
C ALA A 9 -4.70 -13.50 57.65
N ILE A 10 -3.69 -12.85 57.05
CA ILE A 10 -3.85 -11.51 56.49
C ILE A 10 -4.76 -11.68 55.28
N ALA A 11 -6.00 -11.22 55.39
CA ALA A 11 -6.93 -11.20 54.28
C ALA A 11 -6.32 -10.38 53.14
N ALA A 12 -6.27 -10.95 51.94
CA ALA A 12 -6.01 -10.17 50.73
C ALA A 12 -7.07 -9.06 50.65
N PRO A 13 -6.70 -7.81 50.34
CA PRO A 13 -7.69 -6.76 50.19
C PRO A 13 -8.66 -7.18 49.08
N ALA A 14 -9.96 -7.10 49.38
CA ALA A 14 -11.00 -7.31 48.40
C ALA A 14 -10.70 -6.41 47.19
N ALA A 15 -10.65 -6.98 45.99
CA ALA A 15 -10.52 -6.21 44.77
C ALA A 15 -11.68 -5.21 44.74
N ALA A 16 -11.37 -3.93 44.91
CA ALA A 16 -12.36 -2.88 44.85
C ALA A 16 -13.03 -2.93 43.47
N THR A 17 -14.34 -3.16 43.43
CA THR A 17 -15.12 -3.06 42.22
C THR A 17 -14.94 -1.64 41.67
N PRO A 18 -14.43 -1.45 40.45
CA PRO A 18 -14.20 -0.10 39.94
C PRO A 18 -15.55 0.63 39.84
N PRO A 19 -15.58 1.95 40.09
CA PRO A 19 -16.80 2.74 40.07
C PRO A 19 -17.43 2.73 38.67
N ALA A 20 -18.76 2.91 38.60
CA ALA A 20 -19.54 2.87 37.36
C ALA A 20 -19.00 3.82 36.26
N GLU A 21 -18.33 4.91 36.66
CA GLU A 21 -17.66 5.87 35.78
C GLU A 21 -16.51 5.25 34.96
N ALA A 22 -15.84 4.22 35.48
CA ALA A 22 -14.78 3.50 34.77
C ALA A 22 -15.32 2.65 33.61
N TYR A 23 -16.56 2.17 33.71
CA TYR A 23 -17.20 1.38 32.64
C TYR A 23 -17.77 2.25 31.51
N ALA A 24 -18.14 3.50 31.80
CA ALA A 24 -18.64 4.44 30.79
C ALA A 24 -17.53 4.97 29.85
N ALA A 25 -16.27 5.00 30.30
CA ALA A 25 -15.14 5.55 29.53
C ALA A 25 -14.59 4.62 28.43
N ALA A 26 -14.88 3.32 28.50
CA ALA A 26 -14.38 2.34 27.51
C ALA A 26 -15.01 2.51 26.11
N ALA A 27 -16.12 3.24 25.99
CA ALA A 27 -16.81 3.45 24.71
C ALA A 27 -16.17 4.53 23.80
N ASN A 28 -15.25 5.36 24.32
CA ASN A 28 -14.74 6.54 23.59
C ASN A 28 -13.20 6.57 23.41
N GLY A 29 -12.53 5.41 23.42
CA GLY A 29 -11.08 5.35 23.15
C GLY A 29 -10.19 6.01 24.21
N VAL A 30 -10.70 6.21 25.42
CA VAL A 30 -9.97 6.79 26.55
C VAL A 30 -9.41 5.66 27.41
N THR A 31 -8.10 5.68 27.66
CA THR A 31 -7.46 4.77 28.62
C THR A 31 -7.39 5.47 29.97
N THR A 32 -8.11 4.94 30.96
CA THR A 32 -8.08 5.45 32.33
C THR A 32 -7.11 4.60 33.15
N THR A 33 -6.01 5.19 33.60
CA THR A 33 -5.11 4.53 34.57
C THR A 33 -5.45 5.04 35.96
N VAL A 34 -5.90 4.12 36.82
CA VAL A 34 -6.14 4.39 38.25
C VAL A 34 -4.94 3.87 39.02
N THR A 35 -4.21 4.76 39.68
CA THR A 35 -3.19 4.36 40.66
C THR A 35 -3.75 4.64 42.05
N ALA A 36 -3.90 3.58 42.84
CA ALA A 36 -4.36 3.67 44.22
C ALA A 36 -3.20 3.38 45.18
N THR A 37 -2.95 4.33 46.07
CA THR A 37 -2.14 4.15 47.29
C THR A 37 -3.03 4.35 48.51
N PRO A 38 -2.69 3.81 49.69
CA PRO A 38 -3.58 3.79 50.86
C PRO A 38 -4.14 5.16 51.26
N ASP A 39 -3.41 6.25 50.99
CA ASP A 39 -3.83 7.60 51.36
C ASP A 39 -4.35 8.46 50.20
N LYS A 40 -4.36 7.96 48.95
CA LYS A 40 -4.86 8.74 47.80
C LYS A 40 -5.17 7.87 46.58
N VAL A 41 -6.31 8.13 45.95
CA VAL A 41 -6.67 7.63 44.62
C VAL A 41 -6.46 8.76 43.62
N GLU A 42 -5.57 8.55 42.63
CA GLU A 42 -5.33 9.52 41.56
C GLU A 42 -5.76 8.92 40.22
N THR A 43 -6.76 9.57 39.61
CA THR A 43 -7.30 9.17 38.31
C THR A 43 -6.67 10.06 37.26
N LYS A 44 -5.71 9.53 36.49
CA LYS A 44 -5.15 10.24 35.35
C LYS A 44 -5.86 9.79 34.08
N VAL A 45 -6.75 10.64 33.60
CA VAL A 45 -7.39 10.47 32.30
C VAL A 45 -6.46 11.06 31.26
N SER A 46 -5.73 10.21 30.54
CA SER A 46 -5.02 10.64 29.35
C SER A 46 -5.86 10.20 28.14
N PRO A 47 -6.23 11.11 27.22
CA PRO A 47 -6.73 10.65 25.94
C PRO A 47 -5.66 9.75 25.36
N THR A 48 -6.04 8.57 24.87
CA THR A 48 -5.13 7.76 24.05
C THR A 48 -4.76 8.66 22.89
N SER A 49 -3.57 9.24 22.92
CA SER A 49 -3.16 10.15 21.88
C SER A 49 -3.13 9.35 20.61
N GLN A 50 -4.08 9.61 19.70
CA GLN A 50 -3.96 9.32 18.28
C GLN A 50 -2.82 10.16 17.66
N GLN A 51 -1.68 10.26 18.34
CA GLN A 51 -0.47 10.92 17.85
C GLN A 51 0.15 10.19 16.66
N GLY A 52 -0.41 9.05 16.25
CA GLY A 52 -0.16 8.44 14.95
C GLY A 52 -1.19 8.77 13.86
N LEU A 53 -2.38 9.32 14.16
CA LEU A 53 -3.56 9.20 13.28
C LEU A 53 -4.25 10.50 12.84
N ALA A 54 -3.91 11.67 13.36
CA ALA A 54 -4.54 12.91 12.87
C ALA A 54 -3.56 14.08 12.84
N GLY A 55 -2.80 14.18 11.76
CA GLY A 55 -1.96 15.33 11.44
C GLY A 55 -2.45 16.03 10.17
N ASN A 56 -3.45 16.90 10.35
CA ASN A 56 -4.17 17.73 9.36
C ASN A 56 -5.55 17.22 8.95
N GLU A 57 -6.47 18.16 8.84
CA GLU A 57 -7.92 18.07 8.62
C GLU A 57 -8.36 17.39 7.31
N THR A 58 -7.47 16.64 6.66
CA THR A 58 -7.72 15.92 5.39
C THR A 58 -7.71 14.40 5.56
N GLY A 59 -7.67 13.86 6.79
CA GLY A 59 -7.69 12.40 7.02
C GLY A 59 -6.48 11.64 6.49
N ARG A 60 -5.41 12.32 6.07
CA ARG A 60 -4.20 11.71 5.54
C ARG A 60 -3.20 11.47 6.67
N GLN A 61 -2.90 10.21 6.97
CA GLN A 61 -1.68 9.87 7.68
C GLN A 61 -0.49 10.11 6.76
N ARG A 62 0.24 11.21 6.97
CA ARG A 62 1.49 11.47 6.24
C ARG A 62 2.59 10.58 6.82
N PHE A 63 2.70 9.36 6.31
CA PHE A 63 3.82 8.45 6.61
C PHE A 63 5.10 8.98 5.94
N GLY A 64 5.75 9.98 6.54
CA GLY A 64 7.06 10.47 6.08
C GLY A 64 7.09 11.09 4.67
N GLY A 65 5.93 11.48 4.12
CA GLY A 65 5.81 11.99 2.75
C GLY A 65 5.57 10.93 1.69
N ILE A 66 5.31 9.68 2.09
CA ILE A 66 4.81 8.62 1.22
C ILE A 66 3.29 8.77 1.12
N ASP A 67 2.80 8.77 -0.12
CA ASP A 67 1.38 8.77 -0.45
C ASP A 67 0.98 7.38 -0.96
N PHE A 68 -0.28 7.01 -0.76
CA PHE A 68 -0.84 5.74 -1.22
C PHE A 68 -1.97 5.99 -2.22
N GLY A 69 -2.17 5.03 -3.12
CA GLY A 69 -3.19 5.12 -4.14
C GLY A 69 -3.66 3.77 -4.63
N ILE A 70 -4.69 3.83 -5.47
CA ILE A 70 -5.19 2.70 -6.26
C ILE A 70 -5.05 3.04 -7.73
N GLY A 71 -4.64 2.08 -8.53
CA GLY A 71 -4.43 2.29 -9.95
C GLY A 71 -4.86 1.12 -10.83
N PHE A 72 -4.99 1.45 -12.10
CA PHE A 72 -5.05 0.48 -13.18
C PHE A 72 -3.66 0.35 -13.79
N ALA A 73 -3.16 -0.88 -13.83
CA ALA A 73 -1.89 -1.23 -14.42
C ALA A 73 -2.11 -2.08 -15.67
N PHE A 74 -1.36 -1.75 -16.72
CA PHE A 74 -1.12 -2.60 -17.87
C PHE A 74 0.27 -3.18 -17.75
N SER A 75 0.37 -4.48 -17.96
CA SER A 75 1.64 -5.17 -17.97
C SER A 75 1.83 -5.95 -19.25
N TYR A 76 3.05 -5.90 -19.78
CA TYR A 76 3.49 -6.68 -20.93
C TYR A 76 4.59 -7.62 -20.48
N ASP A 77 4.43 -8.91 -20.71
CA ASP A 77 5.41 -9.92 -20.30
C ASP A 77 6.73 -9.74 -21.06
N LEU A 78 7.84 -9.70 -20.31
CA LEU A 78 9.20 -9.60 -20.86
C LEU A 78 10.00 -10.87 -20.55
N GLY A 79 9.37 -11.88 -19.97
CA GLY A 79 10.04 -13.14 -19.66
C GLY A 79 10.29 -14.00 -20.89
N ASN A 80 10.99 -15.11 -20.67
CA ASN A 80 11.43 -16.01 -21.74
C ASN A 80 10.37 -17.07 -22.12
N ASN A 81 9.20 -17.07 -21.47
CA ASN A 81 8.14 -18.04 -21.71
C ASN A 81 6.81 -17.33 -21.83
N ASP A 82 5.92 -17.81 -22.68
CA ASP A 82 4.55 -17.29 -22.73
C ASP A 82 3.77 -17.65 -21.46
N ARG A 83 2.92 -16.71 -21.02
CA ARG A 83 1.95 -16.94 -19.96
C ARG A 83 0.79 -17.72 -20.54
N VAL A 84 0.83 -19.03 -20.35
CA VAL A 84 -0.16 -19.93 -20.95
C VAL A 84 -1.30 -20.16 -19.97
N LYS A 85 -2.50 -19.71 -20.36
CA LYS A 85 -3.73 -19.99 -19.62
C LYS A 85 -4.29 -21.35 -20.00
N GLU A 86 -4.28 -21.65 -21.30
CA GLU A 86 -4.88 -22.87 -21.86
C GLU A 86 -4.01 -23.42 -22.99
N ALA A 87 -3.84 -24.73 -22.98
CA ALA A 87 -3.17 -25.50 -24.01
C ALA A 87 -3.70 -26.93 -24.04
N GLU A 88 -3.69 -27.53 -25.23
CA GLU A 88 -4.19 -28.87 -25.48
C GLU A 88 -3.29 -29.63 -26.46
N ILE A 89 -3.48 -30.94 -26.57
CA ILE A 89 -2.79 -31.77 -27.56
C ILE A 89 -3.78 -32.10 -28.67
N VAL A 90 -3.57 -31.53 -29.85
CA VAL A 90 -4.39 -31.78 -31.04
C VAL A 90 -3.57 -32.57 -32.04
N ASN A 91 -4.00 -33.80 -32.34
CA ASN A 91 -3.32 -34.71 -33.28
C ASN A 91 -1.84 -34.94 -32.94
N GLY A 92 -1.53 -35.08 -31.64
CA GLY A 92 -0.15 -35.29 -31.18
C GLY A 92 0.73 -34.04 -31.24
N ILE A 93 0.15 -32.85 -31.37
CA ILE A 93 0.85 -31.56 -31.36
C ILE A 93 0.32 -30.71 -30.21
N VAL A 94 1.22 -30.13 -29.43
CA VAL A 94 0.91 -29.19 -28.35
C VAL A 94 0.46 -27.87 -28.97
N ARG A 95 -0.77 -27.44 -28.68
CA ARG A 95 -1.35 -26.18 -29.15
C ARG A 95 -1.71 -25.33 -27.95
N VAL A 96 -1.10 -24.15 -27.87
CA VAL A 96 -1.54 -23.12 -26.93
C VAL A 96 -2.75 -22.43 -27.53
N THR A 97 -3.88 -22.46 -26.81
CA THR A 97 -5.14 -21.85 -27.27
C THR A 97 -5.33 -20.46 -26.68
N HIS A 98 -4.76 -20.20 -25.51
CA HIS A 98 -4.87 -18.91 -24.84
C HIS A 98 -3.59 -18.52 -24.10
N THR A 99 -3.01 -17.40 -24.52
CA THR A 99 -1.91 -16.72 -23.83
C THR A 99 -2.39 -15.44 -23.16
N GLU A 100 -1.76 -15.07 -22.05
CA GLU A 100 -2.11 -13.87 -21.29
C GLU A 100 -0.85 -13.00 -21.03
N ASN A 101 -0.09 -12.73 -22.08
CA ASN A 101 1.14 -11.93 -22.01
C ASN A 101 0.87 -10.43 -21.78
N ILE A 102 -0.37 -9.98 -21.99
CA ILE A 102 -0.80 -8.62 -21.71
C ILE A 102 -1.93 -8.67 -20.69
N ARG A 103 -1.77 -7.99 -19.56
CA ARG A 103 -2.76 -7.99 -18.47
C ARG A 103 -3.10 -6.57 -18.02
N ALA A 104 -4.39 -6.32 -17.88
CA ALA A 104 -4.93 -5.15 -17.17
C ALA A 104 -5.28 -5.56 -15.73
N ARG A 105 -4.88 -4.75 -14.74
CA ARG A 105 -4.90 -5.12 -13.31
C ARG A 105 -5.32 -3.94 -12.45
N LEU A 106 -6.04 -4.22 -11.37
CA LEU A 106 -6.15 -3.29 -10.24
C LEU A 106 -4.97 -3.53 -9.31
N ILE A 107 -4.30 -2.46 -8.91
CA ILE A 107 -3.09 -2.54 -8.11
C ILE A 107 -3.08 -1.43 -7.05
N LEU A 108 -2.56 -1.77 -5.87
CA LEU A 108 -2.29 -0.80 -4.82
C LEU A 108 -0.91 -0.23 -5.04
N GLU A 109 -0.75 1.07 -4.86
CA GLU A 109 0.54 1.74 -5.05
C GLU A 109 0.89 2.65 -3.88
N SER A 110 2.19 2.83 -3.68
CA SER A 110 2.78 3.82 -2.79
C SER A 110 3.88 4.54 -3.53
N HIS A 111 4.00 5.85 -3.34
CA HIS A 111 5.03 6.64 -3.99
C HIS A 111 5.51 7.79 -3.11
N TYR A 112 6.68 8.30 -3.46
CA TYR A 112 7.23 9.50 -2.87
C TYR A 112 7.55 10.50 -3.98
N PHE A 113 6.91 11.67 -3.98
CA PHE A 113 7.16 12.69 -5.00
C PHE A 113 8.15 13.76 -4.55
N PHE A 114 9.23 13.89 -5.33
CA PHE A 114 10.02 15.10 -5.36
C PHE A 114 9.28 16.14 -6.21
N THR A 115 9.14 17.35 -5.69
CA THR A 115 8.51 18.48 -6.40
C THR A 115 9.60 19.47 -6.82
N PRO A 116 10.29 19.23 -7.97
CA PRO A 116 11.41 20.06 -8.37
C PRO A 116 10.97 21.50 -8.61
N LYS A 117 11.74 22.46 -8.09
CA LYS A 117 11.51 23.89 -8.28
C LYS A 117 12.01 24.42 -9.64
N SER A 118 12.58 23.55 -10.49
CA SER A 118 13.49 23.96 -11.56
C SER A 118 12.83 24.23 -12.92
N ALA A 119 13.41 25.19 -13.63
CA ALA A 119 12.97 25.81 -14.89
C ALA A 119 12.70 24.86 -16.08
N LEU A 120 13.19 23.60 -16.06
CA LEU A 120 13.04 22.62 -17.15
C LEU A 120 11.56 22.25 -17.45
N PHE A 121 10.68 22.30 -16.45
CA PHE A 121 9.22 22.15 -16.62
C PHE A 121 8.45 23.44 -16.31
N SER A 122 9.16 24.55 -16.05
CA SER A 122 8.56 25.86 -15.74
C SER A 122 7.83 26.47 -16.93
N ASN A 123 8.05 25.98 -18.15
CA ASN A 123 7.30 26.43 -19.32
C ASN A 123 5.87 25.86 -19.38
N TYR A 124 5.53 24.85 -18.56
CA TYR A 124 4.14 24.36 -18.43
C TYR A 124 3.35 25.09 -17.33
N THR A 125 4.01 25.90 -16.50
CA THR A 125 3.37 26.77 -15.50
C THR A 125 4.07 28.13 -15.52
N GLY A 126 3.73 28.98 -16.50
CA GLY A 126 4.41 30.24 -16.83
C GLY A 126 4.34 31.35 -15.78
N ALA A 127 4.78 31.13 -14.54
CA ALA A 127 4.82 32.15 -13.49
C ALA A 127 6.23 32.27 -12.87
N ASN A 128 6.91 33.38 -13.14
CA ASN A 128 8.13 33.80 -12.46
C ASN A 128 7.77 34.37 -11.07
N CYS A 129 7.77 33.54 -10.03
CA CYS A 129 7.37 33.97 -8.68
C CYS A 129 8.32 34.99 -8.04
N ALA A 130 9.49 35.24 -8.64
CA ALA A 130 10.43 36.26 -8.19
C ALA A 130 9.86 37.69 -8.23
N GLY A 131 8.84 37.95 -9.06
CA GLY A 131 8.15 39.25 -9.11
C GLY A 131 7.17 39.50 -7.95
N TYR A 132 6.85 38.47 -7.16
CA TYR A 132 5.84 38.54 -6.10
C TYR A 132 6.42 38.53 -4.69
N THR A 133 7.74 38.65 -4.51
CA THR A 133 8.39 38.59 -3.18
C THR A 133 7.93 39.68 -2.21
N GLY A 134 7.29 40.76 -2.70
CA GLY A 134 6.67 41.82 -1.90
C GLY A 134 5.18 41.60 -1.59
N TYR A 135 4.55 40.55 -2.11
CA TYR A 135 3.12 40.26 -1.95
C TYR A 135 2.95 38.81 -1.46
N PRO A 136 2.88 38.57 -0.14
CA PRO A 136 2.94 37.23 0.44
C PRO A 136 1.85 36.29 -0.10
N ASP A 137 0.62 36.77 -0.23
CA ASP A 137 -0.51 35.98 -0.73
C ASP A 137 -0.34 35.57 -2.20
N GLN A 138 0.19 36.48 -3.04
CA GLN A 138 0.44 36.23 -4.45
C GLN A 138 1.67 35.34 -4.66
N TYR A 139 2.65 35.45 -3.76
CA TYR A 139 3.81 34.57 -3.74
C TYR A 139 3.43 33.14 -3.32
N GLU A 140 2.56 32.99 -2.31
CA GLU A 140 2.04 31.68 -1.89
C GLU A 140 1.19 31.04 -3.00
N ASP A 141 0.28 31.79 -3.63
CA ASP A 141 -0.49 31.30 -4.77
C ASP A 141 0.44 30.91 -5.93
N CYS A 142 1.40 31.76 -6.31
CA CYS A 142 2.36 31.46 -7.37
C CYS A 142 3.23 30.23 -7.07
N THR A 143 3.72 30.07 -5.84
CA THR A 143 4.55 28.92 -5.45
C THR A 143 3.72 27.64 -5.28
N SER A 144 2.45 27.74 -4.89
CA SER A 144 1.54 26.60 -4.85
C SER A 144 1.27 26.04 -6.25
N ARG A 145 1.17 26.91 -7.28
CA ARG A 145 1.07 26.52 -8.69
C ARG A 145 2.27 25.68 -9.17
N ARG A 146 3.45 25.90 -8.60
CA ARG A 146 4.67 25.12 -8.91
C ARG A 146 4.70 23.73 -8.26
N LYS A 147 3.89 23.48 -7.23
CA LYS A 147 3.81 22.18 -6.53
C LYS A 147 2.75 21.23 -7.13
N THR A 148 2.27 21.54 -8.33
CA THR A 148 1.23 20.76 -9.04
C THR A 148 1.80 19.54 -9.76
N PHE A 149 3.12 19.45 -9.88
CA PHE A 149 3.82 18.36 -10.54
C PHE A 149 4.84 17.72 -9.58
N GLY A 150 4.91 16.40 -9.60
CA GLY A 150 5.88 15.60 -8.86
C GLY A 150 6.43 14.47 -9.70
N ILE A 151 7.65 14.06 -9.40
CA ILE A 151 8.26 12.85 -9.95
C ILE A 151 8.96 12.09 -8.82
N GLY A 152 8.92 10.77 -8.85
CA GLY A 152 9.68 9.99 -7.90
C GLY A 152 9.43 8.49 -7.98
N PRO A 153 10.04 7.72 -7.07
CA PRO A 153 9.89 6.27 -7.06
C PRO A 153 8.47 5.89 -6.61
N PHE A 154 7.99 4.77 -7.14
CA PHE A 154 6.80 4.10 -6.63
C PHE A 154 7.04 2.59 -6.47
N MET A 155 6.26 2.01 -5.58
CA MET A 155 6.10 0.57 -5.38
C MET A 155 4.63 0.24 -5.60
N ALA A 156 4.35 -0.90 -6.24
CA ALA A 156 3.00 -1.37 -6.48
C ALA A 156 2.85 -2.84 -6.11
N VAL A 157 1.70 -3.23 -5.57
CA VAL A 157 1.42 -4.61 -5.16
C VAL A 157 0.01 -4.98 -5.61
N GLN A 158 -0.10 -6.12 -6.29
CA GLN A 158 -1.38 -6.71 -6.67
C GLN A 158 -1.71 -7.85 -5.70
N PRO A 159 -2.77 -7.71 -4.89
CA PRO A 159 -3.31 -8.82 -4.11
C PRO A 159 -3.84 -9.93 -5.03
N GLY A 160 -3.61 -11.19 -4.65
CA GLY A 160 -4.13 -12.33 -5.38
C GLY A 160 -5.46 -12.86 -4.84
N SER A 161 -6.12 -13.72 -5.61
CA SER A 161 -7.29 -14.50 -5.16
C SER A 161 -6.87 -15.80 -4.48
N ASP A 162 -5.88 -16.48 -5.06
CA ASP A 162 -5.41 -17.79 -4.64
C ASP A 162 -4.12 -17.68 -3.81
N ASN A 163 -3.32 -16.65 -4.08
CA ASN A 163 -2.11 -16.28 -3.34
C ASN A 163 -2.31 -14.93 -2.63
N ILE A 164 -1.53 -14.67 -1.59
CA ILE A 164 -1.57 -13.37 -0.88
C ILE A 164 -1.18 -12.22 -1.83
N ILE A 165 -0.18 -12.44 -2.68
CA ILE A 165 0.35 -11.46 -3.62
C ILE A 165 0.55 -12.14 -4.97
N ASP A 166 -0.04 -11.58 -6.02
CA ASP A 166 0.13 -12.07 -7.40
C ASP A 166 1.26 -11.34 -8.13
N ALA A 167 1.47 -10.06 -7.81
CA ALA A 167 2.49 -9.25 -8.46
C ALA A 167 3.06 -8.16 -7.57
N ILE A 168 4.34 -7.84 -7.77
CA ILE A 168 5.04 -6.72 -7.13
C ILE A 168 5.71 -5.91 -8.22
N GLY A 169 5.55 -4.60 -8.18
CA GLY A 169 6.11 -3.67 -9.15
C GLY A 169 6.86 -2.53 -8.50
N ALA A 170 7.80 -1.97 -9.24
CA ALA A 170 8.54 -0.79 -8.84
C ALA A 170 8.90 0.04 -10.09
N GLY A 171 8.98 1.35 -9.92
CA GLY A 171 9.36 2.21 -11.04
C GLY A 171 9.38 3.68 -10.69
N VAL A 172 9.26 4.50 -11.73
CA VAL A 172 9.18 5.95 -11.61
C VAL A 172 7.76 6.40 -11.97
N MET A 173 7.24 7.32 -11.17
CA MET A 173 5.90 7.86 -11.32
C MET A 173 5.95 9.38 -11.46
N LEU A 174 5.09 9.88 -12.32
CA LEU A 174 4.79 11.30 -12.52
C LEU A 174 3.43 11.57 -11.89
N GLY A 175 3.33 12.58 -11.03
CA GLY A 175 2.10 12.97 -10.36
C GLY A 175 1.66 14.38 -10.72
N PHE A 176 0.36 14.55 -10.95
CA PHE A 176 -0.28 15.82 -11.24
C PHE A 176 -1.36 16.09 -10.18
N ARG A 177 -1.11 17.06 -9.30
CA ARG A 177 -2.07 17.47 -8.27
C ARG A 177 -3.15 18.35 -8.87
N ARG A 178 -4.41 18.09 -8.49
CA ARG A 178 -5.56 18.91 -8.89
C ARG A 178 -5.64 20.17 -8.03
N ARG A 179 -6.10 21.28 -8.63
CA ARG A 179 -6.13 22.61 -7.99
C ARG A 179 -7.17 22.74 -6.88
N GLU A 180 -8.33 22.11 -7.07
CA GLU A 180 -9.48 22.21 -6.16
C GLU A 180 -9.32 21.28 -4.94
N GLU A 181 -8.66 20.13 -5.13
CA GLU A 181 -8.38 19.16 -4.09
C GLU A 181 -6.87 19.11 -3.83
N LYS A 182 -6.39 19.89 -2.86
CA LYS A 182 -4.96 19.98 -2.49
C LYS A 182 -4.34 18.63 -2.07
N SER A 183 -5.17 17.62 -1.81
CA SER A 183 -4.79 16.28 -1.38
C SER A 183 -4.81 15.22 -2.49
N ALA A 184 -5.38 15.49 -3.66
CA ALA A 184 -5.52 14.48 -4.71
C ALA A 184 -4.51 14.66 -5.85
N SER A 185 -3.99 13.55 -6.37
CA SER A 185 -3.22 13.55 -7.62
C SER A 185 -3.59 12.42 -8.55
N PHE A 186 -3.57 12.75 -9.84
CA PHE A 186 -3.57 11.77 -10.91
C PHE A 186 -2.12 11.45 -11.27
N ASN A 187 -1.78 10.16 -11.31
CA ASN A 187 -0.41 9.74 -11.48
C ASN A 187 -0.26 8.79 -12.67
N ILE A 188 0.90 8.84 -13.33
CA ILE A 188 1.30 7.95 -14.42
C ILE A 188 2.63 7.31 -14.03
N GLY A 189 2.66 5.98 -13.95
CA GLY A 189 3.85 5.21 -13.60
C GLY A 189 4.36 4.37 -14.75
N ILE A 190 5.68 4.25 -14.86
CA ILE A 190 6.37 3.29 -15.72
C ILE A 190 7.40 2.56 -14.87
N GLY A 191 7.46 1.24 -15.01
CA GLY A 191 8.36 0.43 -14.20
C GLY A 191 8.50 -1.00 -14.68
N VAL A 192 8.98 -1.83 -13.77
CA VAL A 192 9.02 -3.28 -13.91
C VAL A 192 8.04 -3.91 -12.94
N LEU A 193 7.42 -5.00 -13.37
CA LEU A 193 6.54 -5.84 -12.58
C LEU A 193 7.12 -7.24 -12.52
N TYR A 194 7.02 -7.89 -11.37
CA TYR A 194 7.30 -9.30 -11.19
C TYR A 194 6.01 -10.02 -10.80
N ASP A 195 5.56 -10.89 -11.70
CA ASP A 195 4.44 -11.80 -11.46
C ASP A 195 4.99 -13.06 -10.81
N VAL A 196 4.66 -13.29 -9.55
CA VAL A 196 5.30 -14.35 -8.74
C VAL A 196 4.76 -15.74 -9.06
N ASP A 197 3.57 -15.82 -9.65
CA ASP A 197 2.85 -17.07 -9.87
C ASP A 197 2.29 -17.19 -11.29
N THR A 198 3.17 -17.13 -12.29
CA THR A 198 2.77 -17.20 -13.71
C THR A 198 2.72 -18.65 -14.17
N GLN A 199 1.58 -19.05 -14.75
CA GLN A 199 1.43 -20.35 -15.39
C GLN A 199 2.12 -20.38 -16.76
N ILE A 200 2.96 -21.38 -16.99
CA ILE A 200 3.68 -21.64 -18.24
C ILE A 200 3.59 -23.12 -18.60
N LEU A 201 3.96 -23.47 -19.84
CA LEU A 201 4.08 -24.88 -20.24
C LEU A 201 5.06 -25.63 -19.34
N GLY A 202 4.69 -26.88 -19.03
CA GLY A 202 5.52 -27.80 -18.27
C GLY A 202 6.82 -28.14 -18.99
N GLU A 203 7.76 -28.71 -18.26
CA GLU A 203 9.06 -29.08 -18.84
C GLU A 203 8.90 -30.08 -19.99
N GLY A 204 9.65 -29.84 -21.07
CA GLY A 204 9.61 -30.65 -22.29
C GLY A 204 8.45 -30.31 -23.24
N PHE A 205 7.45 -29.55 -22.81
CA PHE A 205 6.42 -29.03 -23.70
C PHE A 205 6.91 -27.79 -24.42
N VAL A 206 6.79 -27.81 -25.75
CA VAL A 206 7.06 -26.66 -26.62
C VAL A 206 5.84 -26.44 -27.49
N GLU A 207 5.41 -25.18 -27.61
CA GLU A 207 4.28 -24.84 -28.47
C GLU A 207 4.55 -25.31 -29.91
N ASN A 208 3.53 -25.88 -30.55
CA ASN A 208 3.58 -26.42 -31.90
C ASN A 208 4.57 -27.61 -32.06
N GLY A 209 5.06 -28.17 -30.96
CA GLY A 209 5.89 -29.37 -30.91
C GLY A 209 5.11 -30.64 -30.56
N ALA A 210 5.78 -31.80 -30.71
CA ALA A 210 5.27 -33.05 -30.18
C ALA A 210 5.34 -33.05 -28.64
N PRO A 211 4.36 -33.65 -27.94
CA PRO A 211 4.44 -33.79 -26.50
C PRO A 211 5.59 -34.75 -26.12
N PRO A 212 6.13 -34.64 -24.90
CA PRO A 212 7.05 -35.63 -24.36
C PRO A 212 6.46 -37.06 -24.43
N ILE A 213 7.34 -38.05 -24.57
CA ILE A 213 6.94 -39.45 -24.74
C ILE A 213 6.07 -39.90 -23.57
N GLY A 214 4.90 -40.46 -23.88
CA GLY A 214 3.96 -40.99 -22.88
C GLY A 214 2.99 -39.96 -22.32
N GLU A 215 3.08 -38.69 -22.72
CA GLU A 215 2.15 -37.65 -22.27
C GLU A 215 0.96 -37.49 -23.23
N THR A 216 -0.25 -37.69 -22.68
CA THR A 216 -1.52 -37.52 -23.39
C THR A 216 -2.26 -36.25 -22.99
N GLN A 217 -1.71 -35.47 -22.06
CA GLN A 217 -2.29 -34.22 -21.56
C GLN A 217 -1.18 -33.18 -21.38
N VAL A 218 -1.51 -31.90 -21.59
CA VAL A 218 -0.55 -30.81 -21.34
C VAL A 218 -0.41 -30.62 -19.85
N ARG A 219 0.84 -30.61 -19.37
CA ARG A 219 1.16 -30.19 -18.00
C ARG A 219 1.56 -28.73 -17.98
N PHE A 220 1.19 -28.04 -16.91
CA PHE A 220 1.62 -26.68 -16.63
C PHE A 220 2.55 -26.65 -15.42
N ARG A 221 3.38 -25.63 -15.34
CA ARG A 221 4.14 -25.29 -14.14
C ARG A 221 4.01 -23.80 -13.85
N ARG A 222 4.31 -23.41 -12.61
CA ARG A 222 4.23 -22.02 -12.18
C ARG A 222 5.62 -21.48 -11.90
N GLN A 223 5.91 -20.29 -12.40
CA GLN A 223 7.21 -19.64 -12.25
C GLN A 223 7.02 -18.12 -12.20
N SER A 224 7.95 -17.42 -11.55
CA SER A 224 7.98 -15.97 -11.59
C SER A 224 8.41 -15.44 -12.96
N GLN A 225 7.71 -14.43 -13.50
CA GLN A 225 8.09 -13.75 -14.74
C GLN A 225 8.11 -12.22 -14.56
N SER A 226 9.04 -11.55 -15.23
CA SER A 226 9.15 -10.10 -15.24
C SER A 226 8.35 -9.50 -16.40
N GLY A 227 7.76 -8.32 -16.21
CA GLY A 227 7.07 -7.58 -17.25
C GLY A 227 7.32 -6.08 -17.17
N LEU A 228 7.07 -5.39 -18.27
CA LEU A 228 6.96 -3.94 -18.31
C LEU A 228 5.68 -3.54 -17.58
N LEU A 229 5.75 -2.54 -16.71
CA LEU A 229 4.62 -1.93 -16.03
C LEU A 229 4.36 -0.54 -16.59
N ILE A 230 3.12 -0.31 -17.02
CA ILE A 230 2.58 1.03 -17.29
C ILE A 230 1.32 1.17 -16.45
N MET A 231 1.17 2.25 -15.71
CA MET A 231 0.01 2.42 -14.85
C MET A 231 -0.49 3.84 -14.77
N THR A 232 -1.78 3.97 -14.46
CA THR A 232 -2.41 5.22 -14.03
C THR A 232 -3.02 5.01 -12.65
N SER A 233 -2.77 5.91 -11.71
CA SER A 233 -3.33 5.82 -10.36
C SER A 233 -3.95 7.12 -9.88
N TYR A 234 -4.79 6.98 -8.86
CA TYR A 234 -5.29 8.09 -8.05
C TYR A 234 -4.83 7.89 -6.62
N SER A 235 -4.20 8.92 -6.07
CA SER A 235 -3.75 8.95 -4.68
C SER A 235 -4.49 10.00 -3.88
N PHE A 236 -4.74 9.67 -2.62
CA PHE A 236 -5.62 10.41 -1.71
C PHE A 236 -4.98 10.66 -0.36
#